data_AF-Q3L7J7-F1
#
_entry.id   AF-Q3L7J7-F1
#
_cell.length_a   1.000
_cell.length_b   1.000
_cell.length_c   1.000
_cell.angle_alpha   90.00
_cell.angle_beta   90.00
_cell.angle_gamma   90.00
#
_symmetry.space_group_name_H-M   'P 1'
#
loop_
_entity.id
_entity.type
_entity.pdbx_description
1 polymer ?
#
loop_
_entity_poly.entity_id
_entity_poly.type
_entity_poly.pdbx_seq_one_letter_code
_entity_poly.pdbx_strand_id
1 'polypeptide(L)'
;MVNLLAGLIIGTALAYFLRQPHLDPFWKLMITTGLCGGLSTFSTFSVEVFALLQAGNYIWALTSVLVLVIGSLTMTALGFFIITILFA
;
A
#
# COMPACT_ATOMS: atom_id res chain seq x y z
N MET A 1 3.46 -9.19 0.93
CA MET A 1 4.66 -8.33 1.08
C MET A 1 4.61 -7.12 0.14
N VAL A 2 4.43 -7.33 -1.17
CA VAL A 2 4.41 -6.22 -2.15
C VAL A 2 3.36 -5.14 -1.85
N ASN A 3 2.16 -5.51 -1.38
CA ASN A 3 1.12 -4.56 -0.98
C ASN A 3 1.53 -3.70 0.23
N LEU A 4 2.26 -4.27 1.19
CA LEU A 4 2.77 -3.54 2.35
C LEU A 4 3.87 -2.54 1.94
N LEU A 5 4.77 -2.97 1.05
CA LEU A 5 5.84 -2.12 0.53
C LEU A 5 5.27 -0.97 -0.33
N ALA A 6 4.30 -1.26 -1.19
CA ALA A 6 3.59 -0.24 -1.95
C ALA A 6 2.87 0.76 -1.03
N GLY A 7 2.23 0.26 0.04
CA GLY A 7 1.64 1.09 1.10
C GLY A 7 2.67 2.02 1.75
N LEU A 8 3.84 1.50 2.11
CA LEU A 8 4.92 2.30 2.68
C LEU A 8 5.39 3.39 1.70
N ILE A 9 5.66 3.03 0.44
CA ILE A 9 6.13 3.95 -0.59
C ILE A 9 5.08 5.04 -0.82
N ILE A 10 3.81 4.70 -1.02
CA ILE A 10 2.78 5.70 -1.29
C ILE A 10 2.54 6.63 -0.09
N GLY A 11 2.67 6.13 1.15
CA GLY A 11 2.64 6.95 2.36
C GLY A 11 3.77 7.98 2.41
N THR A 12 5.01 7.56 2.15
CA THR A 12 6.17 8.48 2.09
C THR A 12 6.02 9.50 0.96
N ALA A 13 5.58 9.05 -0.22
CA ALA A 13 5.36 9.89 -1.39
C ALA A 13 4.30 10.97 -1.12
N LEU A 14 3.19 10.61 -0.46
CA LEU A 14 2.14 11.56 -0.08
C LEU A 14 2.69 12.70 0.80
N ALA A 15 3.41 12.35 1.87
CA ALA A 15 4.00 13.34 2.79
C ALA A 15 5.06 14.21 2.12
N TYR A 16 5.86 13.64 1.20
CA TYR A 16 6.89 14.37 0.48
C TYR A 16 6.30 15.31 -0.58
N PHE A 17 5.33 14.85 -1.37
CA PHE A 17 4.69 15.66 -2.42
C PHE A 17 3.90 16.85 -1.85
N LEU A 18 3.33 16.72 -0.66
CA LEU A 18 2.70 17.85 0.05
C LEU A 18 3.68 18.99 0.33
N ARG A 19 4.96 18.67 0.56
CA ARG A 19 6.03 19.65 0.83
C ARG A 19 6.69 20.19 -0.44
N GLN A 20 6.53 19.49 -1.56
CA GLN A 20 7.11 19.85 -2.86
C GLN A 20 6.01 20.11 -3.90
N PRO A 21 5.25 21.21 -3.78
CA PRO A 21 4.12 21.50 -4.66
C PRO A 21 4.54 21.65 -6.13
N HIS A 22 5.73 22.19 -6.38
CA HIS A 22 6.29 22.41 -7.71
C HIS A 22 6.94 21.17 -8.36
N LEU A 23 6.88 20.01 -7.70
CA LEU A 23 7.42 18.77 -8.26
C LEU A 23 6.63 18.37 -9.52
N ASP A 24 7.38 18.03 -10.58
CA ASP A 24 6.82 17.66 -11.88
C ASP A 24 5.74 16.57 -11.74
N PRO A 25 4.53 16.78 -12.29
CA PRO A 25 3.46 15.78 -12.29
C PRO A 25 3.89 14.40 -12.82
N PHE A 26 4.86 14.34 -13.74
CA PHE A 26 5.41 13.10 -14.26
C PHE A 26 5.93 12.18 -13.14
N TRP A 27 6.72 12.72 -12.21
CA TRP A 27 7.28 11.94 -11.10
C TRP A 27 6.20 11.48 -10.12
N LYS A 28 5.17 12.30 -9.89
CA LYS A 28 4.03 11.91 -9.06
C LYS A 28 3.32 10.71 -9.67
N LEU A 29 3.01 10.77 -10.97
CA LEU A 29 2.34 9.70 -11.70
C LEU A 29 3.18 8.41 -11.78
N MET A 30 4.47 8.55 -12.07
CA MET A 30 5.39 7.43 -12.18
C MET A 30 5.50 6.65 -10.86
N ILE A 31 5.55 7.34 -9.71
CA ILE A 31 5.69 6.71 -8.40
C ILE A 31 4.35 6.13 -7.90
N THR A 32 3.24 6.87 -8.01
CA THR A 32 1.95 6.42 -7.47
C THR A 32 1.27 5.44 -8.42
N THR A 33 0.91 5.88 -9.62
CA THR A 33 0.18 5.06 -10.58
C THR A 33 1.07 4.01 -11.22
N GLY A 34 2.32 4.35 -11.56
CA GLY A 34 3.26 3.41 -12.17
C GLY A 34 3.79 2.38 -11.17
N LEU A 35 4.70 2.79 -10.29
CA LEU A 35 5.39 1.89 -9.36
C LEU A 35 4.45 1.28 -8.33
N CYS A 36 3.74 2.08 -7.53
CA CYS A 36 2.86 1.52 -6.49
C CYS A 36 1.68 0.75 -7.10
N GLY A 37 1.12 1.24 -8.21
CA GLY A 37 0.06 0.56 -8.95
C GLY A 37 0.50 -0.78 -9.55
N GLY A 38 1.70 -0.85 -10.14
CA GLY A 38 2.24 -2.08 -10.70
C GLY A 38 2.79 -3.07 -9.65
N LEU A 39 3.29 -2.56 -8.52
CA LEU A 39 3.83 -3.37 -7.43
C LEU A 39 2.74 -4.02 -6.58
N SER A 40 1.67 -3.28 -6.30
CA SER A 40 0.54 -3.79 -5.52
C SER A 40 -0.42 -4.62 -6.39
N THR A 41 -1.09 -5.58 -5.78
CA THR A 41 -2.09 -6.41 -6.46
C THR A 41 -3.28 -6.68 -5.56
N PHE A 42 -4.46 -6.26 -6.02
CA PHE A 42 -5.74 -6.64 -5.41
C PHE A 42 -6.31 -7.91 -6.05
N SER A 43 -6.06 -8.13 -7.34
CA SER A 43 -6.59 -9.29 -8.07
C SER A 43 -6.01 -10.61 -7.56
N THR A 44 -4.69 -10.68 -7.34
CA THR A 44 -4.03 -11.88 -6.78
C THR A 44 -4.55 -12.17 -5.38
N PHE A 45 -4.60 -11.15 -4.53
CA PHE A 45 -5.16 -11.26 -3.17
C PHE A 45 -6.61 -11.78 -3.18
N SER A 46 -7.44 -11.28 -4.09
CA SER A 46 -8.85 -11.70 -4.20
C SER A 46 -8.97 -13.20 -4.53
N VAL A 47 -8.17 -13.70 -5.47
CA VAL A 47 -8.17 -15.13 -5.85
C VAL A 47 -7.65 -16.01 -4.72
N GLU A 48 -6.61 -15.59 -4.00
CA GLU A 48 -6.09 -16.32 -2.84
C GLU A 48 -7.13 -16.44 -1.71
N VAL A 49 -7.80 -15.33 -1.37
CA VAL A 49 -8.87 -15.34 -0.37
C VAL A 49 -10.03 -16.20 -0.84
N PHE A 50 -10.43 -16.10 -2.11
CA PHE A 50 -11.51 -16.91 -2.66
C PHE A 50 -11.19 -18.40 -2.63
N ALA A 51 -9.96 -18.80 -2.93
CA ALA A 51 -9.51 -20.19 -2.82
C ALA A 51 -9.60 -20.70 -1.38
N LEU A 52 -9.23 -19.88 -0.39
CA LEU A 52 -9.37 -20.24 1.04
C LEU A 52 -10.85 -20.41 1.44
N LEU A 53 -11.74 -19.56 0.92
CA LEU A 53 -13.18 -19.69 1.13
C LEU A 53 -13.73 -20.97 0.50
N GLN A 54 -13.32 -21.31 -0.72
CA GLN A 54 -13.72 -22.57 -1.37
C GLN A 54 -13.21 -23.81 -0.63
N ALA A 55 -12.03 -23.72 -0.01
CA ALA A 55 -11.46 -24.77 0.83
C ALA A 55 -12.12 -24.87 2.22
N GLY A 56 -13.12 -24.03 2.54
CA GLY A 56 -13.75 -23.95 3.86
C GLY A 56 -12.84 -23.39 4.95
N ASN A 57 -11.69 -22.82 4.59
CA ASN A 57 -10.69 -22.30 5.52
C ASN A 57 -10.96 -20.82 5.86
N TYR A 58 -12.05 -20.58 6.58
CA TYR A 58 -12.53 -19.23 6.87
C TYR A 58 -11.60 -18.43 7.77
N ILE A 59 -10.89 -19.09 8.69
CA ILE A 59 -9.95 -18.43 9.61
C ILE A 59 -8.82 -17.80 8.79
N TRP A 60 -8.17 -18.56 7.92
CA TRP A 60 -7.09 -18.04 7.09
C TRP A 60 -7.57 -17.04 6.04
N ALA A 61 -8.79 -17.21 5.50
CA ALA A 61 -9.38 -16.19 4.62
C ALA A 61 -9.52 -14.84 5.34
N LEU A 62 -10.11 -14.84 6.54
CA LEU A 62 -10.27 -13.64 7.35
C LEU A 62 -8.93 -13.04 7.77
N THR A 63 -7.99 -13.86 8.24
CA THR A 63 -6.63 -13.41 8.59
C THR A 63 -5.94 -12.76 7.40
N SER A 64 -6.05 -13.34 6.20
CA SER A 64 -5.45 -12.78 4.99
C SER A 64 -6.02 -11.41 4.66
N VAL A 65 -7.35 -11.25 4.76
CA VAL A 65 -8.02 -9.96 4.56
C VAL A 65 -7.55 -8.93 5.59
N LEU A 66 -7.57 -9.27 6.87
CA LEU A 66 -7.19 -8.35 7.95
C LEU A 66 -5.72 -7.93 7.85
N VAL A 67 -4.81 -8.89 7.66
CA VAL A 67 -3.37 -8.61 7.54
C VAL A 67 -3.09 -7.74 6.33
N LEU A 68 -3.73 -8.00 5.19
CA LEU A 68 -3.50 -7.19 4.00
C LEU A 68 -4.04 -5.77 4.16
N VAL A 69 -5.29 -5.62 4.59
CA VAL A 69 -5.96 -4.32 4.69
C VAL A 69 -5.34 -3.48 5.80
N ILE A 70 -5.31 -4.02 7.03
CA ILE A 70 -4.78 -3.29 8.19
C ILE A 70 -3.28 -3.07 7.99
N GLY A 71 -2.53 -4.09 7.58
CA GLY A 71 -1.10 -3.95 7.34
C GLY A 71 -0.77 -2.87 6.30
N SER A 72 -1.50 -2.82 5.18
CA SER A 72 -1.24 -1.81 4.14
C SER A 72 -1.59 -0.40 4.60
N LEU A 73 -2.68 -0.24 5.38
CA LEU A 73 -3.04 1.04 6.00
C LEU A 73 -1.98 1.48 7.02
N THR A 74 -1.50 0.57 7.87
CA THR A 74 -0.44 0.84 8.84
C THR A 74 0.85 1.26 8.13
N MET A 75 1.23 0.60 7.04
CA MET A 75 2.43 0.97 6.28
C MET A 75 2.30 2.34 5.60
N THR A 76 1.12 2.66 5.06
CA THR A 76 0.83 4.00 4.53
C THR A 76 0.95 5.06 5.62
N ALA A 77 0.36 4.83 6.79
CA ALA A 77 0.45 5.73 7.93
C ALA A 77 1.90 5.90 8.40
N LEU A 78 2.65 4.80 8.55
CA LEU A 78 4.06 4.83 8.93
C LEU A 78 4.90 5.64 7.94
N GLY A 79 4.77 5.38 6.63
CA GLY A 79 5.49 6.12 5.61
C GLY A 79 5.20 7.62 5.65
N PHE A 80 3.93 7.98 5.83
CA PHE A 80 3.50 9.38 5.94
C PHE A 80 4.09 10.07 7.19
N PHE A 81 3.98 9.42 8.36
CA PHE A 81 4.45 9.99 9.62
C PHE A 81 5.97 10.06 9.69
N ILE A 82 6.70 9.07 9.17
CA ILE A 82 8.17 9.08 9.12
C ILE A 82 8.67 10.34 8.40
N ILE A 83 8.16 10.59 7.18
CA ILE A 83 8.53 11.79 6.42
C ILE A 83 8.03 13.05 7.12
N THR A 84 6.83 13.01 7.71
CA THR A 84 6.30 14.18 8.40
C THR A 84 7.14 14.59 9.59
N ILE A 85 7.64 13.63 10.37
CA ILE A 85 8.50 13.85 11.55
C ILE A 85 9.92 14.23 11.13
N LEU A 86 10.47 13.59 10.09
CA LEU A 86 11.83 13.85 9.61
C LEU A 86 11.99 15.28 9.06
N PHE A 87 10.92 15.83 8.49
CA PHE A 87 10.86 17.17 7.91
C PHE A 87 9.95 18.12 8.72
N ALA A 88 9.75 17.83 10.00
CA ALA A 88 9.17 18.77 10.97
C ALA A 88 10.29 19.68 11.52
#